data_AF-A0A949TGM8-F1
#
_entry.id   AF-A0A949TGM8-F1
#
_cell.length_a   1.000
_cell.length_b   1.000
_cell.length_c   1.000
_cell.angle_alpha   90.00
_cell.angle_beta   90.00
_cell.angle_gamma   90.00
#
_symmetry.space_group_name_H-M   'P 1'
#
loop_
_entity.id
_entity.type
_entity.pdbx_description
1 polymer ?
#
loop_
_entity_poly.entity_id
_entity_poly.type
_entity_poly.pdbx_seq_one_letter_code
_entity_poly.pdbx_strand_id
1 'polypeptide(L)'
;MNKKYLSVLRSSMISALLVISPTLVFAKTDAIVSKDIQGNYYQYDFKSLRKDAANNAVGLPSVLLDDFVQKKNVIVSYHDDKTGYVDSKFVNDAAIESCSDGGPCGGLFTLDRCTEIANEYENAILSFTKPIQTRILDSNGSVINGQLINPISK
;
A
#
# COMPACT_ATOMS: atom_id res chain seq x y z
N MET A 1 -12.84 -24.88 4.57
CA MET A 1 -11.85 -24.32 3.62
C MET A 1 -10.81 -23.48 4.35
N ASN A 2 -9.54 -23.77 4.10
CA ASN A 2 -8.40 -23.37 4.93
C ASN A 2 -8.04 -21.87 4.79
N LYS A 3 -8.36 -21.06 5.82
CA LYS A 3 -7.96 -19.65 5.96
C LYS A 3 -6.44 -19.41 5.79
N LYS A 4 -5.61 -20.45 6.01
CA LYS A 4 -4.16 -20.40 5.84
C LYS A 4 -3.72 -20.19 4.38
N TYR A 5 -4.39 -20.83 3.40
CA TYR A 5 -4.01 -20.70 1.99
C TYR A 5 -4.34 -19.31 1.44
N LEU A 6 -5.46 -18.71 1.86
CA LEU A 6 -5.83 -17.34 1.48
C LEU A 6 -4.86 -16.29 2.05
N SER A 7 -4.32 -16.51 3.25
CA SER A 7 -3.33 -15.62 3.87
C SER A 7 -1.99 -15.65 3.13
N VAL A 8 -1.53 -16.84 2.73
CA VAL A 8 -0.29 -17.02 1.97
C VAL A 8 -0.45 -16.42 0.57
N LEU A 9 -1.58 -16.66 -0.10
CA LEU A 9 -1.86 -16.13 -1.43
C LEU A 9 -1.94 -14.59 -1.44
N ARG A 10 -2.57 -13.98 -0.43
CA ARG A 10 -2.61 -12.50 -0.29
C ARG A 10 -1.22 -11.92 -0.04
N SER A 11 -0.42 -12.56 0.81
CA SER A 11 0.94 -12.08 1.10
C SER A 11 1.85 -12.21 -0.11
N SER A 12 1.83 -13.35 -0.81
CA SER A 12 2.62 -13.55 -2.04
C SER A 12 2.14 -12.67 -3.20
N MET A 13 0.84 -12.38 -3.29
CA MET A 13 0.28 -11.49 -4.31
C MET A 13 0.66 -10.03 -4.05
N ILE A 14 0.67 -9.58 -2.79
CA ILE A 14 1.17 -8.25 -2.40
C ILE A 14 2.68 -8.15 -2.66
N SER A 15 3.46 -9.16 -2.27
CA SER A 15 4.89 -9.20 -2.54
C SER A 15 5.18 -9.20 -4.04
N ALA A 16 4.42 -9.96 -4.84
CA ALA A 16 4.50 -9.90 -6.29
C ALA A 16 4.20 -8.48 -6.77
N LEU A 17 3.04 -7.90 -6.44
CA LEU A 17 2.64 -6.55 -6.85
C LEU A 17 3.69 -5.47 -6.53
N LEU A 18 4.35 -5.58 -5.37
CA LEU A 18 5.45 -4.69 -4.99
C LEU A 18 6.71 -4.88 -5.85
N VAL A 19 7.02 -6.12 -6.26
CA VAL A 19 8.20 -6.46 -7.07
C VAL A 19 8.00 -6.16 -8.56
N ILE A 20 6.80 -6.34 -9.11
CA ILE A 20 6.53 -6.14 -10.57
C ILE A 20 6.38 -4.68 -10.98
N SER A 21 6.38 -3.70 -10.07
CA SER A 21 6.25 -2.28 -10.44
C SER A 21 7.60 -1.71 -10.93
N PRO A 22 7.86 -1.62 -12.26
CA PRO A 22 9.21 -1.47 -12.80
C PRO A 22 9.68 -0.02 -12.96
N THR A 23 8.93 1.00 -12.51
CA THR A 23 9.26 2.39 -12.85
C THR A 23 10.11 3.08 -11.79
N LEU A 24 11.42 3.12 -12.06
CA LEU A 24 12.30 4.21 -11.64
C LEU A 24 11.90 5.45 -12.46
N VAL A 25 11.02 6.32 -11.94
CA VAL A 25 10.84 7.74 -12.31
C VAL A 25 9.68 8.26 -11.45
N PHE A 26 9.99 9.11 -10.47
CA PHE A 26 9.07 9.86 -9.59
C PHE A 26 7.84 9.10 -9.06
N ALA A 27 8.01 8.24 -8.05
CA ALA A 27 6.86 7.71 -7.31
C ALA A 27 6.14 8.87 -6.60
N LYS A 28 4.93 9.21 -7.06
CA LYS A 28 4.01 10.08 -6.31
C LYS A 28 3.35 9.32 -5.18
N THR A 29 3.13 8.01 -5.38
CA THR A 29 2.76 7.13 -4.27
C THR A 29 3.95 6.97 -3.33
N ASP A 30 3.90 7.63 -2.18
CA ASP A 30 4.99 7.62 -1.20
C ASP A 30 4.72 6.64 -0.05
N ALA A 31 3.47 6.23 0.19
CA ALA A 31 3.14 5.34 1.29
C ALA A 31 1.94 4.43 1.03
N ILE A 32 1.87 3.34 1.79
CA ILE A 32 0.71 2.45 1.87
C ILE A 32 0.11 2.54 3.27
N VAL A 33 -1.22 2.68 3.34
CA VAL A 33 -1.96 2.54 4.59
C VAL A 33 -2.62 1.18 4.65
N SER A 34 -2.35 0.49 5.76
CA SER A 34 -2.93 -0.81 6.08
C SER A 34 -3.82 -0.70 7.32
N LYS A 35 -4.81 -1.58 7.42
CA LYS A 35 -5.70 -1.69 8.58
C LYS A 35 -5.59 -3.07 9.21
N ASP A 36 -5.36 -3.12 10.52
CA ASP A 36 -5.37 -4.38 11.28
C ASP A 36 -6.80 -4.85 11.60
N ILE A 37 -6.90 -6.02 12.24
CA ILE A 37 -8.18 -6.61 12.63
C ILE A 37 -8.88 -5.84 13.75
N GLN A 38 -8.16 -5.02 14.51
CA GLN A 38 -8.69 -4.13 15.56
C GLN A 38 -9.15 -2.77 14.98
N GLY A 39 -8.89 -2.53 13.69
CA GLY A 39 -9.22 -1.30 13.00
C GLY A 39 -8.29 -0.13 13.32
N ASN A 40 -7.04 -0.40 13.67
CA ASN A 40 -5.95 0.58 13.72
C ASN A 40 -5.33 0.74 12.33
N TYR A 41 -4.88 1.96 12.03
CA TYR A 41 -4.26 2.29 10.75
C TYR A 41 -2.75 2.44 10.89
N TYR A 42 -2.04 1.85 9.94
CA TYR A 42 -0.58 1.85 9.89
C TYR A 42 -0.10 2.30 8.52
N GLN A 43 0.76 3.30 8.47
CA GLN A 43 1.36 3.80 7.24
C GLN A 43 2.81 3.33 7.10
N TYR A 44 3.14 2.77 5.94
CA TYR A 44 4.47 2.27 5.59
C TYR A 44 4.98 3.06 4.40
N ASP A 45 6.23 3.52 4.47
CA ASP A 45 6.91 4.12 3.32
C ASP A 45 6.99 3.09 2.18
N PHE A 46 6.48 3.46 1.01
CA PHE A 46 6.30 2.54 -0.11
C PHE A 46 7.65 2.04 -0.65
N LYS A 47 8.65 2.92 -0.72
CA LYS A 47 9.99 2.58 -1.21
C LYS A 47 10.69 1.59 -0.28
N SER A 48 10.60 1.81 1.02
CA SER A 48 11.18 0.96 2.05
C SER A 48 10.50 -0.40 2.06
N LEU A 49 9.16 -0.44 1.96
CA LEU A 49 8.42 -1.70 1.90
C LEU A 49 8.75 -2.51 0.63
N ARG A 50 8.91 -1.85 -0.51
CA ARG A 50 9.34 -2.49 -1.76
C ARG A 50 10.78 -3.01 -1.67
N LYS A 51 11.68 -2.24 -1.05
CA LYS A 51 13.06 -2.68 -0.80
C LYS A 51 13.09 -3.93 0.07
N ASP A 52 12.31 -3.96 1.15
CA ASP A 52 12.21 -5.13 2.02
C ASP A 52 11.57 -6.33 1.31
N ALA A 53 10.61 -6.10 0.41
CA ALA A 53 10.09 -7.17 -0.46
C ALA A 53 11.14 -7.74 -1.41
N ALA A 54 11.98 -6.89 -2.01
CA ALA A 54 13.10 -7.34 -2.83
C ALA A 54 14.15 -8.10 -2.01
N ASN A 55 14.48 -7.62 -0.81
CA ASN A 55 15.37 -8.31 0.14
C ASN A 55 14.84 -9.71 0.49
N ASN A 56 13.56 -9.81 0.88
CA ASN A 56 12.93 -11.08 1.21
C ASN A 56 12.99 -12.07 0.02
N ALA A 57 12.76 -11.59 -1.20
CA ALA A 57 12.80 -12.41 -2.41
C ALA A 57 14.18 -13.04 -2.68
N VAL A 58 15.26 -12.41 -2.19
CA VAL A 58 16.64 -12.94 -2.28
C VAL A 58 17.15 -13.51 -0.94
N GLY A 59 16.27 -13.74 0.03
CA GLY A 59 16.59 -14.35 1.32
C GLY A 59 17.29 -13.44 2.33
N LEU A 60 17.25 -12.12 2.11
CA LEU A 60 17.76 -11.12 3.05
C LEU A 60 16.68 -10.68 4.06
N PRO A 61 17.07 -10.15 5.23
CA PRO A 61 16.13 -9.65 6.22
C PRO A 61 15.17 -8.58 5.66
N SER A 62 13.90 -8.68 6.04
CA SER A 62 12.80 -7.84 5.53
C SER A 62 11.86 -7.40 6.65
N VAL A 63 12.42 -6.71 7.65
CA VAL A 63 11.77 -6.41 8.92
C VAL A 63 10.47 -5.61 8.75
N LEU A 64 10.44 -4.63 7.84
CA LEU A 64 9.26 -3.82 7.57
C LEU A 64 8.18 -4.64 6.86
N LEU A 65 8.57 -5.51 5.94
CA LEU A 65 7.65 -6.45 5.31
C LEU A 65 7.08 -7.44 6.33
N ASP A 66 7.90 -7.95 7.24
CA ASP A 66 7.47 -8.86 8.29
C ASP A 66 6.45 -8.19 9.21
N ASP A 67 6.70 -6.95 9.64
CA ASP A 67 5.74 -6.16 10.43
C ASP A 67 4.41 -5.98 9.68
N PHE A 68 4.50 -5.64 8.39
CA PHE A 68 3.33 -5.47 7.51
C PHE A 68 2.51 -6.75 7.37
N VAL A 69 3.16 -7.91 7.18
CA VAL A 69 2.51 -9.22 7.01
C VAL A 69 1.97 -9.76 8.34
N GLN A 70 2.74 -9.65 9.43
CA GLN A 70 2.37 -10.19 10.76
C GLN A 70 1.10 -9.54 11.31
N LYS A 71 0.89 -8.26 11.03
CA LYS A 71 -0.32 -7.53 11.41
C LYS A 71 -1.58 -7.95 10.61
N LYS A 72 -1.47 -8.94 9.71
CA LYS A 72 -2.58 -9.53 8.93
C LYS A 72 -3.45 -8.47 8.26
N ASN A 73 -2.82 -7.41 7.76
CA ASN A 73 -3.51 -6.21 7.36
C ASN A 73 -4.19 -6.34 6.01
N VAL A 74 -5.23 -5.53 5.83
CA VAL A 74 -5.78 -5.20 4.51
C VAL A 74 -5.17 -3.86 4.09
N ILE A 75 -4.60 -3.78 2.89
CA ILE A 75 -4.27 -2.48 2.28
C ILE A 75 -5.59 -1.76 2.08
N VAL A 76 -5.72 -0.57 2.68
CA VAL A 76 -6.94 0.25 2.57
C VAL A 76 -6.72 1.48 1.73
N SER A 77 -5.47 1.96 1.61
CA SER A 77 -5.17 3.14 0.82
C SER A 77 -3.72 3.19 0.33
N TYR A 78 -3.52 3.87 -0.78
CA TYR A 78 -2.23 4.33 -1.29
C TYR A 78 -2.17 5.86 -1.08
N HIS A 79 -1.13 6.35 -0.43
CA HIS A 79 -0.93 7.79 -0.25
C HIS A 79 -0.09 8.34 -1.39
N ASP A 80 -0.63 9.36 -2.04
CA ASP A 80 0.00 10.14 -3.10
C ASP A 80 0.31 11.54 -2.57
N ASP A 81 1.52 12.04 -2.79
CA ASP A 81 1.97 13.34 -2.27
C ASP A 81 1.15 14.54 -2.78
N LYS A 82 0.43 14.38 -3.90
CA LYS A 82 -0.43 15.42 -4.48
C LYS A 82 -1.90 15.16 -4.25
N THR A 83 -2.33 13.91 -4.37
CA THR A 83 -3.75 13.53 -4.33
C THR A 83 -4.22 13.12 -2.94
N GLY A 84 -3.29 12.80 -2.03
CA GLY A 84 -3.58 12.32 -0.69
C GLY A 84 -3.89 10.83 -0.66
N TYR A 85 -4.78 10.41 0.23
CA TYR A 85 -5.10 9.00 0.44
C TYR A 85 -6.10 8.48 -0.59
N VAL A 86 -5.63 7.67 -1.54
CA VAL A 86 -6.44 7.04 -2.58
C VAL A 86 -6.96 5.68 -2.10
N ASP A 87 -8.24 5.37 -2.33
CA ASP A 87 -8.85 4.09 -1.95
C ASP A 87 -8.20 2.92 -2.69
N SER A 88 -7.74 1.94 -1.92
CA SER A 88 -7.23 0.68 -2.45
C SER A 88 -8.20 -0.04 -3.39
N LYS A 89 -9.52 0.08 -3.17
CA LYS A 89 -10.54 -0.50 -4.05
C LYS A 89 -10.50 0.14 -5.43
N PHE A 90 -10.44 1.47 -5.50
CA PHE A 90 -10.33 2.19 -6.77
C PHE A 90 -9.09 1.73 -7.56
N VAL A 91 -7.95 1.64 -6.88
CA VAL A 91 -6.69 1.18 -7.49
C VAL A 91 -6.79 -0.27 -7.98
N ASN A 92 -7.38 -1.18 -7.19
CA ASN A 92 -7.53 -2.58 -7.56
C ASN A 92 -8.49 -2.77 -8.74
N ASP A 93 -9.63 -2.07 -8.74
CA ASP A 93 -10.60 -2.11 -9.82
C ASP A 93 -9.95 -1.61 -11.12
N ALA A 94 -9.22 -0.50 -11.04
CA ALA A 94 -8.48 0.04 -12.18
C ALA A 94 -7.40 -0.91 -12.72
N ALA A 95 -6.69 -1.62 -11.83
CA ALA A 95 -5.72 -2.64 -12.22
C ALA A 95 -6.41 -3.81 -12.97
N ILE A 96 -7.56 -4.26 -12.48
CA ILE A 96 -8.34 -5.34 -13.11
C ILE A 96 -8.87 -4.89 -14.49
N GLU A 97 -9.40 -3.68 -14.59
CA GLU A 97 -9.96 -3.14 -15.83
C GLU A 97 -8.90 -2.81 -16.88
N SER A 98 -7.68 -2.45 -16.47
CA SER A 98 -6.54 -2.27 -17.39
C SER A 98 -6.20 -3.54 -18.17
N CYS A 99 -6.47 -4.71 -17.59
CA CYS A 99 -6.31 -6.00 -18.25
C CYS A 99 -7.41 -6.29 -19.29
N SER A 100 -8.43 -5.43 -19.39
CA SER A 100 -9.65 -5.65 -20.20
C SER A 100 -9.94 -4.54 -21.23
N ASP A 101 -8.98 -3.64 -21.51
CA ASP A 101 -9.14 -2.44 -22.37
C ASP A 101 -10.30 -1.51 -21.96
N GLY A 102 -10.00 -0.46 -21.18
CA GLY A 102 -10.96 0.61 -20.87
C GLY A 102 -10.91 1.18 -19.46
N GLY A 103 -10.02 0.69 -18.59
CA GLY A 103 -9.93 1.15 -17.19
C GLY A 103 -9.61 2.65 -17.02
N PRO A 104 -9.94 3.24 -15.86
CA PRO A 104 -9.85 4.68 -15.59
C PRO A 104 -8.42 5.23 -15.76
N CYS A 105 -7.42 4.36 -15.63
CA CYS A 105 -6.00 4.73 -15.65
C CYS A 105 -5.40 4.74 -17.08
N GLY A 106 -6.19 4.35 -18.09
CA GLY A 106 -5.89 4.47 -19.53
C GLY A 106 -4.73 3.60 -20.01
N GLY A 107 -5.02 2.41 -20.56
CA GLY A 107 -4.01 1.47 -21.06
C GLY A 107 -3.37 0.61 -19.97
N LEU A 108 -2.07 0.29 -20.09
CA LEU A 108 -1.31 -0.50 -19.10
C LEU A 108 -1.35 0.17 -17.71
N PHE A 109 -1.77 -0.57 -16.69
CA PHE A 109 -1.86 -0.05 -15.32
C PHE A 109 -0.49 0.38 -14.78
N THR A 110 -0.46 1.60 -14.24
CA THR A 110 0.65 2.10 -13.43
C THR A 110 0.08 2.70 -12.15
N LEU A 111 0.61 2.30 -11.00
CA LEU A 111 0.11 2.76 -9.69
C LEU A 111 0.15 4.29 -9.59
N ASP A 112 1.27 4.91 -9.96
CA ASP A 112 1.46 6.36 -9.87
C ASP A 112 0.48 7.16 -10.73
N ARG A 113 0.21 6.73 -11.98
CA ARG A 113 -0.79 7.42 -12.81
C ARG A 113 -2.18 7.27 -12.21
N CYS A 114 -2.47 6.11 -11.66
CA CYS A 114 -3.77 5.79 -11.13
C CYS A 114 -4.09 6.56 -9.86
N THR A 115 -3.11 6.72 -8.95
CA THR A 115 -3.27 7.56 -7.76
C THR A 115 -3.29 9.04 -8.09
N GLU A 116 -2.55 9.49 -9.10
CA GLU A 116 -2.59 10.89 -9.56
C GLU A 116 -3.99 11.31 -10.02
N ILE A 117 -4.61 10.54 -10.91
CA ILE A 117 -5.92 10.89 -11.50
C ILE A 117 -7.10 10.64 -10.56
N ALA A 118 -6.87 10.00 -9.41
CA ALA A 118 -7.93 9.66 -8.47
C ALA A 118 -8.70 10.89 -7.96
N ASN A 119 -8.10 12.08 -7.99
CA ASN A 119 -8.79 13.33 -7.63
C ASN A 119 -9.95 13.69 -8.58
N GLU A 120 -10.00 13.11 -9.79
CA GLU A 120 -11.09 13.27 -10.74
C GLU A 120 -12.33 12.42 -10.39
N TYR A 121 -12.20 11.52 -9.40
CA TYR A 121 -13.23 10.56 -9.01
C TYR A 121 -13.67 10.79 -7.56
N GLU A 122 -14.95 11.14 -7.37
CA GLU A 122 -15.53 11.50 -6.06
C GLU A 122 -15.32 10.40 -4.99
N ASN A 123 -15.27 9.13 -5.41
CA ASN A 123 -15.21 7.97 -4.53
C ASN A 123 -13.78 7.41 -4.36
N ALA A 124 -12.78 8.02 -4.99
CA ALA A 124 -11.43 7.48 -4.99
C ALA A 124 -10.55 8.04 -3.86
N ILE A 125 -10.99 9.11 -3.17
CA ILE A 125 -10.22 9.74 -2.09
C ILE A 125 -10.81 9.37 -0.73
N LEU A 126 -9.98 8.83 0.15
CA LEU A 126 -10.34 8.46 1.50
C LEU A 126 -9.98 9.55 2.51
N SER A 127 -10.88 9.73 3.48
CA SER A 127 -10.59 10.41 4.74
C SER A 127 -10.59 9.38 5.87
N PHE A 128 -9.62 9.45 6.76
CA PHE A 128 -9.57 8.58 7.93
C PHE A 128 -10.32 9.22 9.10
N THR A 129 -10.93 8.40 9.95
CA THR A 129 -11.61 8.85 11.18
C THR A 129 -10.82 8.57 12.45
N LYS A 130 -9.70 7.85 12.31
CA LYS A 130 -8.76 7.54 13.39
C LYS A 130 -7.34 7.95 12.97
N PRO A 131 -6.45 8.25 13.93
CA PRO A 131 -5.05 8.50 13.64
C PRO A 131 -4.40 7.33 12.90
N ILE A 132 -3.47 7.67 12.02
CA ILE A 132 -2.63 6.72 11.28
C ILE A 132 -1.25 6.72 11.92
N GLN A 133 -0.78 5.55 12.37
CA GLN A 133 0.57 5.43 12.93
C GLN A 133 1.58 5.14 11.82
N THR A 134 2.61 5.98 11.67
CA THR A 134 3.72 5.68 10.77
C THR A 134 4.53 4.50 11.28
N ARG A 135 5.05 3.68 10.37
CA ARG A 135 5.87 2.51 10.68
C ARG A 135 7.26 2.71 10.11
N ILE A 136 8.15 3.23 10.94
CA ILE A 136 9.58 3.28 10.66
C ILE A 136 10.24 2.38 11.71
N LEU A 137 10.90 1.31 11.25
CA LEU A 137 11.48 0.29 12.10
C LEU A 137 13.01 0.27 11.99
N ASP A 138 13.70 -0.07 13.08
CA ASP A 138 15.10 -0.44 13.03
C ASP A 138 15.29 -1.88 12.50
N SER A 139 16.55 -2.31 12.39
CA SER A 139 16.92 -3.66 11.96
C SER A 139 16.44 -4.77 12.90
N ASN A 140 15.96 -4.45 14.10
CA ASN A 140 15.45 -5.41 15.09
C ASN A 140 13.91 -5.46 15.11
N GLY A 141 13.23 -4.65 14.30
CA GLY A 141 11.77 -4.54 14.27
C GLY A 141 11.20 -3.59 15.32
N SER A 142 12.03 -2.83 16.02
CA SER A 142 11.57 -1.81 16.97
C SER A 142 11.12 -0.56 16.22
N VAL A 143 10.00 0.01 16.64
CA VAL A 143 9.51 1.27 16.07
C VAL A 143 10.43 2.41 16.50
N ILE A 144 11.17 2.98 15.57
CA ILE A 144 12.03 4.15 15.80
C ILE A 144 11.31 5.47 15.55
N ASN A 145 10.26 5.46 14.73
CA ASN A 145 9.34 6.59 14.60
C ASN A 145 7.92 6.08 14.31
N GLY A 146 7.03 6.38 15.27
CA GLY A 146 5.62 5.98 15.30
C GLY A 146 4.67 7.17 15.30
N GLN A 147 5.06 8.27 14.63
CA GLN A 147 4.28 9.49 14.54
C GLN A 147 2.82 9.18 14.18
N LEU A 148 1.90 9.84 14.88
CA LEU A 148 0.49 9.79 14.58
C LEU A 148 0.16 10.91 13.59
N ILE A 149 -0.30 10.52 12.40
CA ILE A 149 -0.91 11.41 11.43
C ILE A 149 -2.39 11.49 11.80
N ASN A 150 -2.81 12.63 12.33
CA ASN A 150 -4.22 12.87 12.57
C ASN A 150 -4.90 13.20 11.24
N PRO A 151 -6.02 12.54 10.91
CA PRO A 151 -6.77 12.91 9.72
C PRO A 151 -7.21 14.37 9.80
N ILE A 152 -6.98 15.09 8.72
CA ILE A 152 -7.55 16.43 8.55
C ILE A 152 -9.04 16.20 8.29
N SER A 153 -9.90 16.60 9.24
CA SER A 153 -11.34 16.70 8.97
C SER A 153 -11.50 17.67 7.79
N LYS A 154 -12.07 17.19 6.69
CA LYS A 154 -12.68 18.08 5.69
C LYS A 154 -13.88 18.78 6.31
#